data_AF-A0A356R9S3-F1
#
_entry.id   AF-A0A356R9S3-F1
#
_cell.length_a   1.000
_cell.length_b   1.000
_cell.length_c   1.000
_cell.angle_alpha   90.00
_cell.angle_beta   90.00
_cell.angle_gamma   90.00
#
_symmetry.space_group_name_H-M   'P 1'
#
loop_
_entity.id
_entity.type
_entity.pdbx_description
1 polymer ?
#
loop_
_entity_poly.entity_id
_entity_poly.type
_entity_poly.pdbx_seq_one_letter_code
_entity_poly.pdbx_strand_id
1 'polypeptide(L)'
;RFEIELDILEGRLQVEDLPEVWNAKIQEYLGIVPSSDAEGVLQDVHWSFGAFGYFPTYTLGNLYAAMLFRQAQKDLPDLDQAISQGNLLPLKAWLNDRVHRWGRQYRAADLIKRVTGQTLTPEPFIQDLREKFGTLYQFSTTSPTSSSQ
;
A
#
# COMPACT_ATOMS: atom_id res chain seq x y z
N ARG A 1 -10.08 -8.38 -4.28
CA ARG A 1 -10.20 -8.69 -2.82
C ARG A 1 -11.12 -7.68 -2.13
N PHE A 2 -10.71 -6.43 -1.89
CA PHE A 2 -11.57 -5.45 -1.19
C PHE A 2 -12.98 -5.28 -1.81
N GLU A 3 -13.08 -5.12 -3.13
CA GLU A 3 -14.39 -5.02 -3.80
C GLU A 3 -15.26 -6.26 -3.58
N ILE A 4 -14.65 -7.45 -3.66
CA ILE A 4 -15.33 -8.72 -3.40
C ILE A 4 -15.82 -8.79 -1.94
N GLU A 5 -15.01 -8.36 -0.98
CA GLU A 5 -15.43 -8.29 0.43
C GLU A 5 -16.62 -7.37 0.63
N LEU A 6 -16.63 -6.19 -0.01
CA LEU A 6 -17.77 -5.27 0.04
C LEU A 6 -19.03 -5.91 -0.53
N ASP A 7 -18.93 -6.56 -1.69
CA ASP A 7 -20.08 -7.19 -2.32
C ASP A 7 -20.66 -8.37 -1.50
N ILE A 8 -19.80 -9.15 -0.84
CA ILE A 8 -20.24 -10.19 0.12
C ILE A 8 -20.98 -9.53 1.29
N LEU A 9 -20.37 -8.51 1.92
CA LEU A 9 -20.92 -7.87 3.12
C LEU A 9 -22.21 -7.11 2.86
N GLU A 10 -22.38 -6.57 1.65
CA GLU A 10 -23.59 -5.88 1.21
C GLU A 10 -24.65 -6.85 0.64
N GLY A 11 -24.36 -8.16 0.61
CA GLY A 11 -25.29 -9.18 0.12
C GLY A 11 -25.50 -9.16 -1.40
N ARG A 12 -24.62 -8.48 -2.15
CA ARG A 12 -24.63 -8.41 -3.61
C ARG A 12 -24.01 -9.63 -4.28
N LEU A 13 -23.22 -10.41 -3.54
CA LEU A 13 -22.50 -11.57 -4.04
C LEU A 13 -22.74 -12.80 -3.15
N GLN A 14 -23.10 -13.92 -3.77
CA GLN A 14 -23.19 -15.20 -3.09
C GLN A 14 -21.82 -15.88 -3.06
N VAL A 15 -21.57 -16.68 -2.01
CA VAL A 15 -20.27 -17.35 -1.79
C VAL A 15 -19.94 -18.34 -2.91
N GLU A 16 -20.97 -18.99 -3.45
CA GLU A 16 -20.85 -19.98 -4.53
C GLU A 16 -20.29 -19.38 -5.83
N ASP A 17 -20.48 -18.08 -6.06
CA ASP A 17 -20.05 -17.37 -7.26
C ASP A 17 -18.62 -16.81 -7.14
N LEU A 18 -17.97 -16.95 -5.98
CA LEU A 18 -16.65 -16.36 -5.73
C LEU A 18 -15.56 -16.82 -6.70
N PRO A 19 -15.46 -18.10 -7.11
CA PRO A 19 -14.46 -18.52 -8.09
C PRO A 19 -14.57 -17.74 -9.41
N GLU A 20 -15.79 -17.56 -9.93
CA GLU A 20 -16.02 -16.85 -11.19
C GLU A 20 -15.73 -15.36 -11.05
N VAL A 21 -16.27 -14.72 -10.01
CA VAL A 21 -16.06 -13.28 -9.76
C VAL A 21 -14.58 -12.98 -9.51
N TRP A 22 -13.87 -13.85 -8.80
CA TRP A 22 -12.44 -13.73 -8.60
C TRP A 22 -11.70 -13.72 -9.93
N ASN A 23 -11.95 -14.73 -10.77
CA ASN A 23 -11.28 -14.88 -12.06
C ASN A 23 -11.56 -13.69 -12.99
N ALA A 24 -12.81 -13.21 -13.02
CA ALA A 24 -13.20 -12.02 -13.77
C ALA A 24 -12.43 -10.77 -13.30
N LYS A 25 -12.31 -10.56 -11.99
CA LYS A 25 -11.57 -9.44 -11.41
C LYS A 25 -10.06 -9.53 -11.68
N ILE A 26 -9.45 -10.70 -11.59
CA ILE A 26 -8.03 -10.87 -11.94
C ILE A 26 -7.80 -10.58 -13.43
N GLN A 27 -8.69 -11.03 -14.31
CA GLN A 27 -8.62 -10.71 -15.74
C GLN A 27 -8.77 -9.21 -15.99
N GLU A 28 -9.70 -8.54 -15.31
CA GLU A 28 -9.94 -7.09 -15.42
C GLU A 28 -8.70 -6.26 -15.03
N TYR A 29 -8.12 -6.53 -13.86
CA TYR A 29 -7.02 -5.71 -13.33
C TYR A 29 -5.62 -6.14 -13.81
N LEU A 30 -5.40 -7.43 -14.04
CA LEU A 30 -4.08 -8.01 -14.29
C LEU A 30 -3.96 -8.69 -15.66
N GLY A 31 -5.06 -8.85 -16.40
CA GLY A 31 -5.05 -9.41 -17.76
C GLY A 31 -4.82 -10.91 -17.84
N ILE A 32 -4.93 -11.65 -16.73
CA ILE A 32 -4.72 -13.09 -16.65
C ILE A 32 -5.86 -13.80 -15.92
N VAL A 33 -6.02 -15.10 -16.15
CA VAL A 33 -6.96 -15.97 -15.41
C VAL A 33 -6.16 -17.04 -14.65
N PRO A 34 -6.39 -17.24 -13.35
CA PRO A 34 -5.77 -18.33 -12.59
C PRO A 34 -6.07 -19.70 -13.20
N SER A 35 -5.11 -20.62 -13.14
CA SER A 35 -5.28 -21.96 -13.74
C SER A 35 -6.15 -22.91 -12.90
N SER A 36 -6.34 -22.58 -11.62
CA SER A 36 -7.16 -23.34 -10.66
C SER A 36 -7.57 -22.44 -9.48
N ASP A 37 -8.56 -22.87 -8.69
CA ASP A 37 -8.99 -22.13 -7.50
C ASP A 37 -7.90 -22.01 -6.43
N ALA A 38 -6.93 -22.95 -6.41
CA ALA A 38 -5.77 -22.89 -5.53
C ALA A 38 -4.88 -21.65 -5.82
N GLU A 39 -4.76 -21.27 -7.10
CA GLU A 39 -4.09 -20.04 -7.54
C GLU A 39 -5.06 -18.84 -7.61
N GLY A 40 -6.36 -19.11 -7.52
CA GLY A 40 -7.46 -18.16 -7.57
C GLY A 40 -7.97 -17.80 -6.18
N VAL A 41 -9.27 -18.00 -5.97
CA VAL A 41 -9.98 -17.56 -4.75
C VAL A 41 -9.42 -18.18 -3.45
N LEU A 42 -8.77 -19.34 -3.51
CA LEU A 42 -8.21 -20.03 -2.34
C LEU A 42 -6.75 -19.67 -2.04
N GLN A 43 -6.14 -18.76 -2.80
CA GLN A 43 -4.72 -18.44 -2.66
C GLN A 43 -4.34 -17.84 -1.30
N ASP A 44 -5.30 -17.21 -0.62
CA ASP A 44 -5.10 -16.55 0.67
C ASP A 44 -5.98 -17.16 1.75
N VAL A 45 -5.44 -17.22 2.96
CA VAL A 45 -6.07 -17.88 4.11
C VAL A 45 -7.08 -16.97 4.84
N HIS A 46 -7.06 -15.64 4.62
CA HIS A 46 -7.76 -14.64 5.43
C HIS A 46 -9.26 -14.88 5.61
N TRP A 47 -9.97 -15.20 4.53
CA TRP A 47 -11.41 -15.43 4.59
C TRP A 47 -11.77 -16.71 5.36
N SER A 48 -10.89 -17.72 5.34
CA SER A 48 -11.13 -18.99 6.04
C SER A 48 -11.19 -18.87 7.57
N PHE A 49 -10.51 -17.86 8.14
CA PHE A 49 -10.56 -17.56 9.58
C PHE A 49 -11.27 -16.23 9.89
N GLY A 50 -12.03 -15.69 8.93
CA GLY A 50 -12.92 -14.55 9.14
C GLY A 50 -12.25 -13.18 9.16
N ALA A 51 -11.03 -13.03 8.63
CA ALA A 51 -10.33 -11.74 8.57
C ALA A 51 -10.81 -10.85 7.41
N PHE A 52 -12.11 -10.58 7.34
CA PHE A 52 -12.71 -9.63 6.41
C PHE A 52 -12.36 -8.19 6.80
N GLY A 53 -12.10 -7.33 5.80
CA GLY A 53 -11.63 -5.96 6.03
C GLY A 53 -10.13 -5.86 6.34
N TYR A 54 -9.40 -6.99 6.32
CA TYR A 54 -7.96 -7.01 6.57
C TYR A 54 -7.15 -6.58 5.35
N PHE A 55 -7.54 -7.00 4.13
CA PHE A 55 -6.74 -6.73 2.93
C PHE A 55 -6.45 -5.25 2.65
N PRO A 56 -7.38 -4.30 2.86
CA PRO A 56 -7.09 -2.88 2.69
C PRO A 56 -5.89 -2.39 3.52
N THR A 57 -5.59 -3.04 4.65
CA THR A 57 -4.47 -2.66 5.51
C THR A 57 -3.10 -2.85 4.84
N TYR A 58 -2.95 -3.80 3.91
CA TYR A 58 -1.71 -3.96 3.14
C TYR A 58 -1.45 -2.74 2.25
N THR A 59 -2.47 -2.28 1.54
CA THR A 59 -2.36 -1.07 0.70
C THR A 59 -2.10 0.16 1.56
N LEU A 60 -2.80 0.31 2.70
CA LEU A 60 -2.53 1.39 3.66
C LEU A 60 -1.09 1.36 4.17
N GLY A 61 -0.54 0.17 4.44
CA GLY A 61 0.86 -0.02 4.80
C GLY A 61 1.82 0.53 3.76
N ASN A 62 1.58 0.28 2.47
CA ASN A 62 2.38 0.84 1.38
C ASN A 62 2.33 2.37 1.34
N LEU A 63 1.13 2.95 1.51
CA LEU A 63 0.96 4.41 1.52
C LEU A 63 1.71 5.04 2.70
N TYR A 64 1.53 4.49 3.91
CA TYR A 64 2.22 4.97 5.10
C TYR A 64 3.73 4.81 5.00
N ALA A 65 4.23 3.70 4.43
CA ALA A 65 5.66 3.49 4.24
C ALA A 65 6.28 4.57 3.35
N ALA A 66 5.65 4.90 2.21
CA ALA A 66 6.12 5.96 1.32
C ALA A 66 6.10 7.34 2.00
N MET A 67 5.00 7.67 2.70
CA MET A 67 4.88 8.93 3.44
C MET A 67 5.96 9.06 4.52
N LEU A 68 6.18 8.00 5.31
CA LEU A 68 7.17 7.98 6.38
C LEU A 68 8.60 8.04 5.82
N PHE A 69 8.90 7.30 4.77
CA PHE A 69 10.24 7.26 4.18
C PHE A 69 10.63 8.61 3.59
N ARG A 70 9.73 9.27 2.84
CA ARG A 70 9.99 10.62 2.34
C ARG A 70 10.16 11.66 3.46
N GLN A 71 9.42 11.52 4.56
CA GLN A 71 9.65 12.38 5.72
C GLN A 71 11.00 12.09 6.39
N ALA A 72 11.39 10.82 6.50
CA ALA A 72 12.69 10.43 7.04
C ALA A 72 13.84 10.99 6.19
N GLN A 73 13.74 10.98 4.85
CA GLN A 73 14.73 11.59 3.96
C GLN A 73 14.85 13.11 4.14
N LYS A 74 13.75 13.81 4.47
CA LYS A 74 13.79 15.24 4.80
C LYS A 74 14.46 15.51 6.15
N ASP A 75 14.15 14.69 7.14
CA ASP A 75 14.69 14.83 8.50
C ASP A 75 16.16 14.35 8.59
N LEU A 76 16.58 13.46 7.69
CA LEU A 76 17.91 12.84 7.63
C LEU A 76 18.50 13.01 6.21
N PRO A 77 19.18 14.14 5.91
CA PRO A 77 19.69 14.43 4.56
C PRO A 77 20.64 13.36 3.98
N ASP A 78 21.39 12.65 4.83
CA ASP A 78 22.36 11.63 4.42
C ASP A 78 21.77 10.20 4.41
N LEU A 79 20.45 10.06 4.52
CA LEU A 79 19.80 8.76 4.70
C LEU A 79 20.10 7.77 3.57
N ASP A 80 20.01 8.19 2.31
CA ASP A 80 20.24 7.31 1.17
C ASP A 80 21.70 6.84 1.12
N GLN A 81 22.65 7.71 1.46
CA GLN A 81 24.06 7.35 1.56
C GLN A 81 24.28 6.32 2.68
N ALA A 82 23.69 6.54 3.86
CA ALA A 82 23.79 5.59 4.97
C ALA A 82 23.23 4.21 4.60
N ILE A 83 22.08 4.17 3.92
CA ILE A 83 21.48 2.92 3.41
C ILE A 83 22.42 2.24 2.41
N SER A 84 23.03 2.99 1.48
CA SER A 84 23.96 2.42 0.49
C SER A 84 25.19 1.76 1.11
N GLN A 85 25.57 2.18 2.31
CA GLN A 85 26.67 1.62 3.11
C GLN A 85 26.21 0.52 4.08
N GLY A 86 24.93 0.13 4.03
CA GLY A 86 24.35 -0.85 4.96
C GLY A 86 24.07 -0.30 6.37
N ASN A 87 24.23 1.01 6.60
CA ASN A 87 23.96 1.63 7.88
C ASN A 87 22.49 2.04 8.02
N LEU A 88 21.69 1.16 8.61
CA LEU A 88 20.25 1.38 8.84
C LEU A 88 19.93 1.95 10.24
N LEU A 89 20.93 2.18 11.08
CA LEU A 89 20.74 2.66 12.45
C LEU A 89 20.08 4.04 12.53
N PRO A 90 20.44 5.03 11.69
CA PRO A 90 19.77 6.33 11.68
C PRO A 90 18.28 6.22 11.41
N LEU A 91 17.89 5.44 10.39
CA LEU A 91 16.48 5.22 10.04
C LEU A 91 15.72 4.52 11.18
N LYS A 92 16.30 3.48 11.77
CA LYS A 92 15.69 2.78 12.90
C LYS A 92 15.50 3.71 14.09
N ALA A 93 16.51 4.53 14.43
CA ALA A 93 16.42 5.49 15.52
C ALA A 93 15.31 6.52 15.27
N TRP A 94 15.22 7.03 14.04
CA TRP A 94 14.15 7.92 13.62
C TRP A 94 12.77 7.26 13.71
N LEU A 95 12.60 6.03 13.22
CA LEU A 95 11.33 5.28 13.33
C LEU A 95 10.95 5.01 14.79
N ASN A 96 11.93 4.70 15.64
CA ASN A 96 11.69 4.50 17.07
C ASN A 96 11.14 5.77 17.74
N ASP A 97 11.74 6.93 17.44
CA ASP A 97 11.29 8.20 18.01
C ASP A 97 9.98 8.71 17.40
N ARG A 98 9.83 8.63 16.08
CA ARG A 98 8.67 9.20 15.38
C ARG A 98 7.45 8.30 15.39
N VAL A 99 7.63 6.98 15.40
CA VAL A 99 6.55 6.00 15.20
C VAL A 99 6.45 5.03 16.37
N HIS A 100 7.47 4.21 16.63
CA HIS A 100 7.33 3.03 17.49
C HIS A 100 7.08 3.37 18.97
N ARG A 101 7.73 4.42 19.51
CA ARG A 101 7.59 4.80 20.94
C ARG A 101 6.15 5.11 21.35
N TRP A 102 5.29 5.45 20.39
CA TRP A 102 3.91 5.83 20.67
C TRP A 102 2.97 4.63 20.83
N GLY A 103 3.35 3.45 20.34
CA GLY A 103 2.50 2.27 20.37
C GLY A 103 1.09 2.58 19.85
N ARG A 104 0.07 2.47 20.73
CA ARG A 104 -1.34 2.76 20.41
C ARG A 104 -1.84 4.10 20.98
N GLN A 105 -0.94 5.00 21.41
CA GLN A 105 -1.31 6.29 21.98
C GLN A 105 -2.09 7.17 20.98
N TYR A 106 -1.76 7.08 19.70
CA TYR A 106 -2.43 7.81 18.62
C TYR A 106 -3.12 6.84 17.66
N ARG A 107 -4.22 7.28 17.03
CA ARG A 107 -4.75 6.59 15.86
C ARG A 107 -3.76 6.74 14.70
N ALA A 108 -3.76 5.79 13.77
CA ALA A 108 -2.81 5.76 12.65
C ALA A 108 -2.82 7.07 11.83
N ALA A 109 -3.99 7.61 11.51
CA ALA A 109 -4.13 8.86 10.77
C ALA A 109 -3.55 10.07 11.53
N ASP A 110 -3.75 10.11 12.86
CA ASP A 110 -3.23 11.19 13.71
C ASP A 110 -1.71 11.10 13.85
N LEU A 111 -1.17 9.89 14.03
CA LEU A 111 0.26 9.65 14.11
C LEU A 111 0.95 10.07 12.81
N ILE A 112 0.37 9.71 11.67
CA ILE A 112 0.95 10.03 10.37
C ILE A 112 0.93 11.54 10.13
N LYS A 113 -0.19 12.21 10.42
CA LYS A 113 -0.26 13.68 10.37
C LYS A 113 0.74 14.34 11.32
N ARG A 114 0.96 13.77 12.51
CA ARG A 114 1.95 14.28 13.47
C ARG A 114 3.39 14.15 12.93
N VAL A 115 3.72 13.05 12.27
CA VAL A 115 5.07 12.78 11.77
C VAL A 115 5.36 13.54 10.48
N THR A 116 4.42 13.56 9.54
CA THR A 116 4.64 14.09 8.18
C THR A 116 4.05 15.47 7.94
N GLY A 117 3.21 15.96 8.86
CA GLY A 117 2.43 17.19 8.68
C GLY A 117 1.21 17.03 7.75
N GLN A 118 0.99 15.85 7.17
CA GLN A 118 -0.05 15.61 6.15
C GLN A 118 -1.00 14.49 6.59
N THR A 119 -2.27 14.60 6.21
CA THR A 119 -3.20 13.47 6.29
C THR A 119 -2.77 12.37 5.31
N LEU A 120 -3.31 11.16 5.47
CA LEU A 120 -3.03 10.05 4.54
C LEU A 120 -3.29 10.47 3.08
N THR A 121 -2.31 10.22 2.22
CA THR A 121 -2.34 10.47 0.77
C THR A 121 -1.70 9.30 0.01
N PRO A 122 -2.19 8.95 -1.19
CA PRO A 122 -1.46 8.07 -2.10
C PRO A 122 -0.28 8.73 -2.84
N GLU A 123 -0.19 10.06 -2.91
CA GLU A 123 0.75 10.72 -3.84
C GLU A 123 2.22 10.37 -3.62
N PRO A 124 2.77 10.30 -2.38
CA PRO A 124 4.15 9.86 -2.17
C PRO A 124 4.42 8.46 -2.73
N PHE A 125 3.48 7.53 -2.56
CA PHE A 125 3.61 6.17 -3.06
C PHE A 125 3.55 6.12 -4.60
N ILE A 126 2.61 6.85 -5.21
CA ILE A 126 2.52 6.94 -6.67
C ILE A 126 3.79 7.56 -7.25
N GLN A 127 4.32 8.60 -6.59
CA GLN A 127 5.55 9.26 -7.00
C GLN A 127 6.74 8.29 -6.93
N ASP A 128 6.90 7.55 -5.83
CA ASP A 128 7.96 6.53 -5.67
C ASP A 128 7.90 5.47 -6.78
N LEU A 129 6.69 4.97 -7.09
CA LEU A 129 6.51 4.00 -8.17
C LEU A 129 6.89 4.60 -9.53
N ARG A 130 6.42 5.81 -9.84
CA ARG A 130 6.73 6.48 -11.12
C ARG A 130 8.23 6.70 -11.25
N GLU A 131 8.89 7.24 -10.24
CA GLU A 131 10.33 7.49 -10.25
C GLU A 131 11.11 6.17 -10.43
N LYS A 132 10.84 5.18 -9.58
CA LYS A 132 11.54 3.89 -9.62
C LYS A 132 11.34 3.16 -10.95
N PHE A 133 10.10 2.95 -11.36
CA PHE A 133 9.80 2.19 -12.57
C PHE A 133 10.05 2.99 -13.85
N GLY A 134 9.88 4.30 -13.82
CA GLY A 134 10.24 5.19 -14.93
C GLY A 134 11.74 5.17 -15.21
N THR A 135 12.58 5.19 -14.17
CA THR A 135 14.05 5.03 -14.34
C THR A 135 14.42 3.64 -14.84
N LEU A 136 13.83 2.57 -14.28
CA LEU A 136 14.18 1.19 -14.63
C LEU A 136 13.75 0.81 -16.06
N TYR A 137 12.57 1.24 -16.49
CA TYR A 137 11.97 0.86 -17.78
C TYR A 137 11.97 1.98 -18.81
N GLN A 138 12.57 3.13 -18.49
CA GLN A 138 12.82 4.25 -19.40
C GLN A 138 11.55 4.82 -20.08
N PHE A 139 10.45 4.98 -19.34
CA PHE A 139 9.24 5.64 -19.85
C PHE A 139 8.99 6.99 -19.15
N SER A 140 8.47 7.96 -19.91
CA SER A 140 8.22 9.32 -19.43
C SER A 140 7.18 9.35 -18.32
N THR A 141 7.57 9.90 -17.17
CA THR A 141 6.71 10.07 -15.99
C THR A 141 6.00 11.43 -16.02
N THR A 142 5.40 11.82 -17.14
CA THR A 142 4.66 13.08 -17.21
C THR A 142 3.37 12.93 -16.41
N SER A 143 3.27 13.61 -15.26
CA SER A 143 1.98 13.70 -14.54
C SER A 143 0.96 14.39 -15.45
N PRO A 144 -0.30 13.93 -15.52
CA PRO A 144 -1.34 14.71 -16.18
C PRO A 144 -1.49 16.01 -15.40
N THR A 145 -1.13 17.12 -16.03
CA THR A 145 -1.44 18.45 -15.54
C THR A 145 -2.95 18.49 -15.31
N SER A 146 -3.38 18.76 -14.09
CA SER A 146 -4.79 19.03 -13.80
C SER A 146 -5.19 20.28 -14.58
N SER A 147 -5.76 20.10 -15.77
CA SER A 147 -6.52 21.15 -16.44
C SER A 147 -7.79 21.37 -15.64
N SER A 148 -7.72 22.34 -14.72
CA SER A 148 -8.89 23.02 -14.18
C SER A 148 -9.64 23.68 -15.34
N GLN A 149 -10.83 23.16 -15.64
CA GLN A 149 -11.91 23.94 -16.25
C GLN A 149 -12.76 24.53 -15.13
#